data_AF-A0A832VPA4-F1
#
_entry.id   AF-A0A832VPA4-F1
#
_cell.length_a   1.000
_cell.length_b   1.000
_cell.length_c   1.000
_cell.angle_alpha   90.00
_cell.angle_beta   90.00
_cell.angle_gamma   90.00
#
_symmetry.space_group_name_H-M   'P 1'
#
loop_
_entity.id
_entity.type
_entity.pdbx_description
1 polymer ?
#
loop_
_entity_poly.entity_id
_entity_poly.type
_entity_poly.pdbx_seq_one_letter_code
_entity_poly.pdbx_strand_id
1 'polypeptide(L)'
;MDIPTGDDRFNVLNHILVPHHELLPVEEEEQALAPWRLLEEQSDGGTRLAKELLPKILITDPAVQAIKEAVEIEDDELPAGWLANRIVRIVRHSRSAGSSTAYRLIVETA
;
A
#
# COMPACT_ATOMS: atom_id res chain seq x y z
N MET A 1 12.51 27.20 2.55
CA MET A 1 12.58 25.99 1.71
C MET A 1 11.41 26.10 0.76
N ASP A 2 11.69 26.42 -0.50
CA ASP A 2 10.70 26.87 -1.48
C ASP A 2 10.09 25.64 -2.16
N ILE A 3 9.04 25.08 -1.57
CA ILE A 3 8.22 24.07 -2.25
C ILE A 3 7.36 24.86 -3.24
N PRO A 4 7.49 24.65 -4.56
CA PRO A 4 6.70 25.39 -5.53
C PRO A 4 5.22 25.14 -5.26
N THR A 5 4.50 26.19 -4.84
CA THR A 5 3.03 26.22 -4.82
C THR A 5 2.56 26.40 -6.27
N GLY A 6 2.67 25.33 -7.06
CA GLY A 6 2.08 25.27 -8.39
C GLY A 6 0.65 24.76 -8.30
N ASP A 7 -0.29 25.47 -8.93
CA ASP A 7 -1.70 25.04 -9.08
C ASP A 7 -1.86 23.72 -9.87
N ASP A 8 -0.79 23.23 -10.52
CA ASP A 8 -0.74 21.95 -11.23
C ASP A 8 -0.11 20.84 -10.36
N ARG A 9 -0.82 20.39 -9.32
CA ARG A 9 -0.44 19.14 -8.63
C ARG A 9 -0.75 17.95 -9.54
N PHE A 10 0.29 17.38 -10.16
CA PHE A 10 0.17 16.18 -10.96
C PHE A 10 -0.12 14.95 -10.08
N ASN A 11 -1.24 14.26 -10.33
CA ASN A 11 -1.53 12.98 -9.70
C ASN A 11 -0.63 11.88 -10.32
N VAL A 12 0.34 11.42 -9.54
CA VAL A 12 1.32 10.39 -9.93
C VAL A 12 0.65 9.10 -10.38
N LEU A 13 -0.52 8.75 -9.84
CA LEU A 13 -1.28 7.54 -10.19
C LEU A 13 -1.77 7.55 -11.65
N ASN A 14 -1.83 8.72 -12.30
CA ASN A 14 -2.25 8.85 -13.71
C ASN A 14 -1.09 8.65 -14.69
N HIS A 15 0.13 8.44 -14.21
CA HIS A 15 1.29 8.33 -15.08
C HIS A 15 1.42 6.93 -15.70
N ILE A 16 1.73 6.84 -17.00
CA ILE A 16 1.82 5.56 -17.74
C ILE A 16 2.83 4.55 -17.15
N LEU A 17 3.89 5.03 -16.50
CA LEU A 17 4.89 4.18 -15.87
C LEU A 17 4.50 3.71 -14.46
N VAL A 18 3.48 4.32 -13.87
CA VAL A 18 3.04 4.01 -12.51
C VAL A 18 1.93 2.97 -12.62
N PRO A 19 2.14 1.73 -12.13
CA PRO A 19 1.08 0.72 -12.12
C PRO A 19 -0.04 1.15 -11.17
N HIS A 20 -1.17 0.45 -11.24
CA HIS A 20 -2.28 0.73 -10.34
C HIS A 20 -1.91 0.34 -8.91
N HIS A 21 -2.04 1.27 -7.97
CA HIS A 21 -1.83 1.07 -6.54
C HIS A 21 -3.14 1.27 -5.81
N GLU A 22 -3.45 0.38 -4.87
CA GLU A 22 -4.63 0.47 -4.02
C GLU A 22 -4.33 -0.11 -2.63
N LEU A 23 -5.02 0.39 -1.61
CA LEU A 23 -4.95 -0.21 -0.28
C LEU A 23 -5.72 -1.51 -0.26
N LEU A 24 -5.08 -2.56 0.25
CA LEU A 24 -5.75 -3.81 0.54
C LEU A 24 -6.62 -3.61 1.80
N PRO A 25 -7.94 -3.91 1.75
CA PRO A 25 -8.78 -3.92 2.94
C PRO A 25 -8.23 -4.93 3.95
N VAL A 26 -8.26 -4.57 5.23
CA VAL A 26 -7.63 -5.37 6.30
C VAL A 26 -8.24 -6.78 6.37
N GLU A 27 -9.54 -6.86 6.09
CA GLU A 27 -10.33 -8.08 6.09
C GLU A 27 -9.97 -9.02 4.93
N GLU A 28 -9.39 -8.48 3.85
CA GLU A 28 -8.96 -9.24 2.67
C GLU A 28 -7.48 -9.65 2.71
N GLU A 29 -6.68 -9.08 3.63
CA GLU A 29 -5.23 -9.26 3.66
C GLU A 29 -4.81 -10.72 3.78
N GLU A 30 -5.45 -11.48 4.67
CA GLU A 30 -5.17 -12.89 4.87
C GLU A 30 -5.48 -13.72 3.62
N GLN A 31 -6.65 -13.53 3.03
CA GLN A 31 -7.07 -14.26 1.83
C GLN A 31 -6.19 -13.93 0.64
N ALA A 32 -5.89 -12.65 0.43
CA ALA A 32 -5.05 -12.18 -0.66
C ALA A 32 -3.62 -12.72 -0.54
N LEU A 33 -3.09 -12.86 0.68
CA LEU A 33 -1.72 -13.31 0.94
C LEU A 33 -1.59 -14.81 1.21
N ALA A 34 -2.70 -15.56 1.25
CA ALA A 34 -2.73 -17.01 1.45
C ALA A 34 -1.75 -17.80 0.55
N PRO A 35 -1.54 -17.46 -0.74
CA PRO A 35 -0.58 -18.18 -1.59
C PRO A 35 0.86 -18.16 -1.08
N TRP A 36 1.24 -17.15 -0.30
CA TRP A 36 2.59 -16.98 0.24
C TRP A 36 2.78 -17.61 1.62
N ARG A 37 1.73 -18.18 2.23
CA ARG A 37 1.78 -18.87 3.53
C ARG A 37 2.46 -18.04 4.62
N LEU A 38 2.05 -16.79 4.74
CA LEU A 38 2.60 -15.83 5.72
C LEU A 38 1.92 -15.91 7.09
N LEU A 39 1.06 -16.89 7.35
CA LEU A 39 0.39 -17.08 8.63
C LEU A 39 1.32 -17.82 9.59
N GLU A 40 1.51 -17.24 10.77
CA GLU A 40 2.32 -17.81 11.86
C GLU A 40 1.43 -18.08 13.08
N GLU A 41 1.65 -19.24 13.71
CA GLU A 41 1.04 -19.57 15.00
C GLU A 41 1.76 -18.82 16.12
N GLN A 42 1.00 -18.16 16.97
CA GLN A 42 1.50 -17.45 18.13
C GLN A 42 1.50 -18.36 19.36
N SER A 43 2.33 -18.03 20.35
CA SER A 43 2.48 -18.82 21.59
C SER A 43 1.21 -18.90 22.45
N ASP A 44 0.25 -18.02 22.21
CA ASP A 44 -1.06 -17.97 22.88
C ASP A 44 -2.14 -18.80 22.15
N GLY A 45 -1.79 -19.46 21.04
CA GLY A 45 -2.71 -20.22 20.19
C GLY A 45 -3.43 -19.37 19.13
N GLY A 46 -3.11 -18.08 19.02
CA GLY A 46 -3.59 -17.21 17.93
C GLY A 46 -2.84 -17.42 16.62
N THR A 47 -3.36 -16.82 15.54
CA THR A 47 -2.66 -16.77 14.24
C THR A 47 -2.40 -15.31 13.87
N ARG A 48 -1.20 -15.03 13.39
CA ARG A 48 -0.79 -13.69 12.95
C ARG A 48 -0.27 -13.74 11.51
N LEU A 49 -0.64 -12.74 10.71
CA LEU A 49 -0.05 -12.53 9.40
C LEU A 49 1.32 -11.85 9.54
N ALA A 50 2.39 -12.51 9.09
CA ALA A 50 3.77 -12.02 9.09
C ALA A 50 4.01 -11.00 7.96
N LYS A 51 3.30 -9.87 8.03
CA LYS A 51 3.35 -8.77 7.05
C LYS A 51 4.75 -8.22 6.85
N GLU A 52 5.59 -8.28 7.88
CA GLU A 52 6.99 -7.83 7.88
C GLU A 52 7.88 -8.53 6.83
N LEU A 53 7.46 -9.70 6.34
CA LEU A 53 8.16 -10.46 5.31
C LEU A 53 7.87 -9.93 3.90
N LEU A 54 6.87 -9.06 3.73
CA LEU A 54 6.55 -8.47 2.45
C LEU A 54 7.61 -7.43 2.05
N PRO A 55 7.84 -7.23 0.74
CA PRO A 55 8.66 -6.12 0.27
C PRO A 55 8.12 -4.79 0.79
N LYS A 56 9.00 -3.96 1.36
CA LYS A 56 8.61 -2.70 1.98
C LYS A 56 8.42 -1.59 0.95
N ILE A 57 7.52 -0.66 1.21
CA ILE A 57 7.36 0.63 0.51
C ILE A 57 7.31 1.74 1.57
N LEU A 58 8.05 2.83 1.34
CA LEU A 58 8.08 3.93 2.29
C LEU A 58 6.76 4.70 2.26
N ILE A 59 6.32 5.18 3.42
CA ILE A 59 5.16 6.06 3.52
C ILE A 59 5.34 7.32 2.68
N THR A 60 6.58 7.79 2.48
CA THR A 60 6.94 8.96 1.67
C THR A 60 6.97 8.69 0.16
N ASP A 61 6.67 7.47 -0.28
CA ASP A 61 6.55 7.16 -1.71
C ASP A 61 5.43 7.99 -2.36
N PRO A 62 5.64 8.60 -3.55
CA PRO A 62 4.63 9.45 -4.17
C PRO A 62 3.28 8.79 -4.46
N ALA A 63 3.25 7.49 -4.78
CA ALA A 63 2.00 6.77 -5.00
C ALA A 63 1.26 6.54 -3.68
N VAL A 64 2.00 6.24 -2.60
CA VAL A 64 1.44 6.11 -1.25
C VAL A 64 0.90 7.44 -0.74
N GLN A 65 1.62 8.54 -0.96
CA GLN A 65 1.15 9.89 -0.61
C GLN A 65 -0.11 10.27 -1.39
N ALA A 66 -0.18 9.98 -2.69
CA ALA A 66 -1.38 10.26 -3.48
C ALA A 66 -2.61 9.48 -2.97
N ILE A 67 -2.44 8.23 -2.54
CA ILE A 67 -3.49 7.44 -1.90
C ILE A 67 -3.87 8.05 -0.55
N LYS A 68 -2.88 8.40 0.29
CA LYS A 68 -3.10 9.01 1.59
C LYS A 68 -3.95 10.27 1.48
N GLU A 69 -3.58 11.17 0.56
CA GLU A 69 -4.31 12.41 0.31
C GLU A 69 -5.73 12.15 -0.20
N ALA A 70 -5.93 11.19 -1.10
CA ALA A 70 -7.26 10.85 -1.59
C ALA A 70 -8.19 10.36 -0.47
N VAL A 71 -7.67 9.50 0.43
CA VAL A 71 -8.46 8.98 1.56
C VAL A 71 -8.71 10.06 2.61
N GLU A 72 -7.72 10.90 2.92
CA GLU A 72 -7.86 12.00 3.89
C GLU A 72 -8.79 13.14 3.41
N ILE A 73 -9.04 13.23 2.10
CA ILE A 73 -10.06 14.11 1.53
C ILE A 73 -11.47 13.57 1.79
N GLU A 74 -11.63 12.24 1.81
CA GLU A 74 -12.92 11.58 2.04
C GLU A 74 -13.25 11.44 3.54
N ASP A 75 -12.22 11.25 4.37
CA ASP A 75 -12.33 11.05 5.82
C ASP A 75 -11.21 11.83 6.55
N ASP A 76 -11.57 12.91 7.23
CA ASP A 76 -10.64 13.76 7.99
C ASP A 76 -10.49 13.32 9.47
N GLU A 77 -11.21 12.28 9.90
CA GLU A 77 -11.20 11.77 11.28
C GLU A 77 -10.23 10.59 11.47
N LEU A 78 -9.41 10.28 10.47
CA LEU A 78 -8.47 9.16 10.52
C LEU A 78 -7.43 9.33 11.64
N PRO A 79 -7.11 8.25 12.38
CA PRO A 79 -6.14 8.32 13.47
C PRO A 79 -4.72 8.59 12.95
N ALA A 80 -3.89 9.19 13.81
CA ALA A 80 -2.48 9.37 13.49
C ALA A 80 -1.80 8.02 13.18
N GLY A 81 -1.07 7.96 12.07
CA GLY A 81 -0.36 6.74 11.65
C GLY A 81 -1.26 5.64 11.07
N TRP A 82 -2.52 5.94 10.70
CA TRP A 82 -3.49 4.97 10.15
C TRP A 82 -2.97 4.14 8.95
N LEU A 83 -2.01 4.71 8.22
CA LEU A 83 -1.45 4.12 7.00
C LEU A 83 -0.25 3.19 7.28
N ALA A 84 0.35 3.28 8.48
CA ALA A 84 1.43 2.40 8.86
C ALA A 84 0.94 0.95 8.99
N ASN A 85 1.79 -0.01 8.60
CA ASN A 85 1.47 -1.45 8.66
C ASN A 85 0.29 -1.89 7.76
N ARG A 86 -0.15 -1.04 6.84
CA ARG A 86 -1.11 -1.36 5.77
C ARG A 86 -0.39 -1.93 4.56
N ILE A 87 -1.12 -2.72 3.78
CA ILE A 87 -0.61 -3.36 2.57
C ILE A 87 -1.14 -2.63 1.33
N VAL A 88 -0.23 -2.33 0.41
CA VAL A 88 -0.57 -1.84 -0.93
C VAL A 88 -0.56 -3.00 -1.91
N ARG A 89 -1.67 -3.16 -2.63
CA ARG A 89 -1.78 -4.05 -3.80
C ARG A 89 -1.38 -3.26 -5.04
N ILE A 90 -0.45 -3.83 -5.82
CA ILE A 90 0.10 -3.23 -7.03
C ILE A 90 -0.27 -4.13 -8.21
N VAL A 91 -1.10 -3.61 -9.10
CA VAL A 91 -1.54 -4.33 -10.31
C VAL A 91 -0.87 -3.71 -11.52
N ARG A 92 0.01 -4.48 -12.17
CA ARG A 92 0.63 -4.10 -13.44
C ARG A 92 0.00 -4.86 -14.60
N HIS A 93 -0.35 -4.15 -15.66
CA HIS A 93 -0.75 -4.78 -16.91
C HIS A 93 0.51 -5.25 -17.66
N SER A 94 0.50 -6.50 -18.13
CA SER A 94 1.61 -7.07 -18.88
C SER A 94 1.10 -7.62 -20.20
N ARG A 95 1.75 -7.26 -21.30
CA ARG A 95 1.39 -7.76 -22.63
C ARG A 95 1.56 -9.29 -22.76
N SER A 96 2.45 -9.90 -21.98
CA SER A 96 2.74 -11.33 -22.05
C SER A 96 1.98 -12.16 -21.00
N ALA A 97 1.69 -11.59 -19.84
CA ALA A 97 1.08 -12.30 -18.71
C ALA A 97 -0.36 -11.87 -18.41
N GLY A 98 -0.91 -10.89 -19.15
CA GLY A 98 -2.21 -10.28 -18.87
C GLY A 98 -2.11 -9.25 -17.75
N SER A 99 -2.04 -9.71 -16.50
CA SER A 99 -1.81 -8.86 -15.34
C SER A 99 -0.91 -9.57 -14.32
N SER A 100 -0.19 -8.79 -13.53
CA SER A 100 0.62 -9.30 -12.43
C SER A 100 0.34 -8.45 -11.20
N THR A 101 0.02 -9.12 -10.11
CA THR A 101 -0.28 -8.51 -8.82
C THR A 101 0.89 -8.71 -7.88
N ALA A 102 1.30 -7.66 -7.19
CA ALA A 102 2.29 -7.69 -6.13
C ALA A 102 1.74 -7.00 -4.89
N TYR A 103 2.29 -7.34 -3.72
CA TYR A 103 1.89 -6.77 -2.43
C TYR A 103 3.12 -6.19 -1.73
N ARG A 104 2.96 -5.01 -1.13
CA ARG A 104 4.03 -4.33 -0.39
C ARG A 104 3.52 -3.80 0.94
N LEU A 105 4.35 -3.87 1.97
CA LEU A 105 4.06 -3.33 3.31
C LEU A 105 4.49 -1.87 3.40
N ILE A 106 3.58 -0.99 3.82
CA ILE A 106 3.90 0.42 4.08
C ILE A 106 4.66 0.53 5.41
N VAL A 107 5.82 1.19 5.36
CA VAL A 107 6.68 1.45 6.53
C VAL A 107 7.04 2.94 6.61
N GLU A 108 7.19 3.47 7.82
CA GLU A 108 7.58 4.87 8.04
C GLU A 108 9.09 5.08 7.91
N THR A 109 9.87 4.04 8.19
CA THR A 109 11.34 4.05 8.14
C THR A 109 11.87 2.81 7.42
N ALA A 110 13.00 2.98 6.72
CA ALA A 110 13.65 1.92 5.93
C ALA A 110 14.45 0.94 6.81
#